data_AF-J4UHT6-F1
#
_entry.id   AF-J4UHT6-F1
#
_cell.length_a   1.000
_cell.length_b   1.000
_cell.length_c   1.000
_cell.angle_alpha   90.00
_cell.angle_beta   90.00
_cell.angle_gamma   90.00
#
_symmetry.space_group_name_H-M   'P 1'
#
loop_
_entity.id
_entity.type
_entity.pdbx_description
1 polymer ?
#
loop_
_entity_poly.entity_id
_entity_poly.type
_entity_poly.pdbx_seq_one_letter_code
_entity_poly.pdbx_strand_id
1 'polypeptide(L)'
;MQLTFAFFAGLSSTGALALVVPNSTALALAMSNSTALTPAGPNSTALALVMPNSTAVAPAESNSTALALVMLNSTAVAPAVPSSTVMALVMPNSTTLGFPGLNHVQSRNAKAAIDQVRAEALNRQACLAVISTALQESELQIYANPVVPASMNYPHDKVGGDQDSIGMFQQRAEFYSDVATDMSAAGSTRLFLADMKGIAGWQTMEVSALCQAVQKAQAGNLYGQRIPLAEQVCSAAGF
;
A
#
# COMPACT_ATOMS: atom_id res chain seq x y z
N MET A 1 45.26 -15.49 -4.49
CA MET A 1 44.75 -15.62 -3.12
C MET A 1 43.67 -14.56 -2.93
N GLN A 2 42.42 -14.86 -3.32
CA GLN A 2 41.30 -13.99 -2.96
C GLN A 2 41.08 -14.17 -1.46
N LEU A 3 41.36 -13.14 -0.66
CA LEU A 3 41.01 -13.17 0.76
C LEU A 3 39.48 -13.04 0.85
N THR A 4 38.82 -14.13 1.21
CA THR A 4 37.40 -14.15 1.55
C THR A 4 37.21 -13.45 2.89
N PHE A 5 37.06 -12.11 2.90
CA PHE A 5 36.61 -11.39 4.09
C PHE A 5 35.09 -11.27 4.06
N ALA A 6 34.41 -12.00 4.94
CA ALA A 6 33.05 -11.64 5.32
C ALA A 6 33.16 -10.51 6.34
N PHE A 7 32.80 -9.29 5.93
CA PHE A 7 32.74 -8.17 6.86
C PHE A 7 31.41 -8.23 7.62
N PHE A 8 31.49 -8.42 8.94
CA PHE A 8 30.36 -8.33 9.86
C PHE A 8 30.55 -7.13 10.77
N ALA A 9 29.65 -6.15 10.69
CA ALA A 9 29.60 -5.06 11.65
C ALA A 9 28.24 -5.01 12.33
N GLY A 10 28.26 -5.02 13.66
CA GLY A 10 27.10 -4.78 14.52
C GLY A 10 27.18 -3.36 15.06
N LEU A 11 26.23 -2.49 14.69
CA LEU A 11 26.18 -1.11 15.18
C LEU A 11 24.84 -0.80 15.83
N SER A 12 24.85 0.03 16.87
CA SER A 12 23.64 0.60 17.48
C SER A 12 23.75 2.13 17.51
N SER A 13 22.68 2.81 17.13
CA SER A 13 22.59 4.27 17.15
C SER A 13 21.13 4.67 17.21
N THR A 14 20.83 5.78 17.89
CA THR A 14 19.49 6.40 17.96
C THR A 14 19.27 7.49 16.91
N GLY A 15 20.25 7.74 16.02
CA GLY A 15 20.19 8.76 14.97
C GLY A 15 20.41 8.21 13.56
N ALA A 16 20.49 9.09 12.57
CA ALA A 16 20.81 8.73 11.18
C ALA A 16 22.28 8.33 11.05
N LEU A 17 22.55 7.22 10.36
CA LEU A 17 23.88 6.68 10.12
C LEU A 17 24.17 6.63 8.62
N ALA A 18 25.35 7.12 8.24
CA ALA A 18 25.92 6.94 6.92
C ALA A 18 27.18 6.09 7.05
N LEU A 19 27.24 4.97 6.33
CA LEU A 19 28.36 4.03 6.37
C LEU A 19 28.90 3.82 4.96
N VAL A 20 30.20 4.06 4.77
CA VAL A 20 30.94 3.70 3.55
C VAL A 20 31.52 2.31 3.76
N VAL A 21 31.14 1.35 2.92
CA VAL A 21 31.50 -0.06 3.07
C VAL A 21 32.34 -0.52 1.88
N PRO A 22 33.45 -1.26 2.08
CA PRO A 22 34.30 -1.70 0.98
C PRO A 22 33.66 -2.81 0.13
N ASN A 23 34.05 -2.89 -1.14
CA ASN A 23 33.67 -3.97 -2.06
C ASN A 23 34.07 -5.34 -1.47
N SER A 24 33.13 -6.29 -1.45
CA SER A 24 33.33 -7.59 -0.81
C SER A 24 32.58 -8.68 -1.58
N THR A 25 33.05 -9.93 -1.53
CA THR A 25 32.32 -11.06 -2.14
C THR A 25 30.98 -11.28 -1.44
N ALA A 26 30.95 -11.15 -0.11
CA ALA A 26 29.76 -11.21 0.71
C ALA A 26 29.87 -10.19 1.85
N LEU A 27 28.80 -9.41 2.05
CA LEU A 27 28.73 -8.39 3.07
C LEU A 27 27.44 -8.54 3.88
N ALA A 28 27.56 -8.62 5.21
CA ALA A 28 26.42 -8.72 6.10
C ALA A 28 26.51 -7.63 7.19
N LEU A 29 25.51 -6.77 7.25
CA LEU A 29 25.44 -5.68 8.23
C LEU A 29 24.21 -5.87 9.11
N ALA A 30 24.39 -5.76 10.42
CA ALA A 30 23.30 -5.82 11.39
C ALA A 30 23.30 -4.53 12.21
N MET A 31 22.17 -3.81 12.24
CA MET A 31 22.08 -2.54 12.96
C MET A 31 20.75 -2.45 13.71
N SER A 32 20.77 -1.95 14.94
CA SER A 32 19.56 -1.91 15.78
C SER A 32 19.22 -0.47 16.19
N ASN A 33 17.92 -0.18 16.35
CA ASN A 33 17.39 1.05 16.94
C ASN A 33 17.66 2.35 16.15
N SER A 34 17.93 2.28 14.85
CA SER A 34 18.35 3.44 14.04
C SER A 34 17.18 4.13 13.33
N THR A 35 17.22 5.46 13.24
CA THR A 35 16.16 6.24 12.60
C THR A 35 16.24 6.19 11.08
N ALA A 36 17.46 6.22 10.52
CA ALA A 36 17.70 6.13 9.08
C ALA A 36 19.09 5.55 8.79
N LEU A 37 19.17 4.59 7.86
CA LEU A 37 20.46 4.09 7.34
C LEU A 37 20.60 4.38 5.84
N THR A 38 21.75 4.95 5.49
CA THR A 38 22.20 5.11 4.09
C THR A 38 23.57 4.44 3.92
N PRO A 39 23.62 3.15 3.57
CA PRO A 39 24.85 2.53 3.09
C PRO A 39 25.18 3.16 1.73
N ALA A 40 26.37 3.75 1.59
CA ALA A 40 26.83 4.30 0.32
C ALA A 40 27.83 3.33 -0.33
N GLY A 41 27.52 2.86 -1.54
CA GLY A 41 28.50 2.33 -2.49
C GLY A 41 29.09 0.92 -2.28
N PRO A 42 28.39 -0.12 -1.78
CA PRO A 42 28.90 -1.48 -1.87
C PRO A 42 28.61 -2.10 -3.24
N ASN A 43 29.66 -2.42 -4.02
CA ASN A 43 29.57 -3.39 -5.11
C ASN A 43 29.97 -4.77 -4.56
N SER A 44 28.98 -5.62 -4.27
CA SER A 44 29.18 -6.94 -3.67
C SER A 44 28.39 -8.02 -4.43
N THR A 45 28.89 -9.26 -4.44
CA THR A 45 28.13 -10.36 -5.06
C THR A 45 26.85 -10.66 -4.26
N ALA A 46 26.93 -10.61 -2.93
CA ALA A 46 25.80 -10.75 -2.03
C ALA A 46 25.85 -9.70 -0.90
N LEU A 47 24.75 -8.96 -0.72
CA LEU A 47 24.56 -7.99 0.35
C LEU A 47 23.37 -8.39 1.22
N ALA A 48 23.60 -8.54 2.53
CA ALA A 48 22.57 -8.78 3.53
C ALA A 48 22.53 -7.66 4.57
N LEU A 49 21.38 -7.04 4.76
CA LEU A 49 21.15 -5.98 5.75
C LEU A 49 20.10 -6.46 6.75
N VAL A 50 20.44 -6.50 8.04
CA VAL A 50 19.55 -6.93 9.13
C VAL A 50 19.25 -5.76 10.09
N MET A 51 18.00 -5.34 10.00
CA MET A 51 17.27 -4.17 10.50
C MET A 51 16.33 -4.30 11.70
N PRO A 52 16.70 -4.68 12.93
CA PRO A 52 15.74 -4.66 14.04
C PRO A 52 15.40 -3.25 14.57
N ASN A 53 14.11 -3.01 14.85
CA ASN A 53 13.57 -1.84 15.57
C ASN A 53 13.98 -0.48 14.98
N SER A 54 13.93 -0.33 13.65
CA SER A 54 14.44 0.84 12.93
C SER A 54 13.33 1.55 12.12
N THR A 55 13.47 2.87 11.90
CA THR A 55 12.35 3.68 11.38
C THR A 55 12.29 3.74 9.86
N ALA A 56 13.44 3.89 9.18
CA ALA A 56 13.51 3.95 7.72
C ALA A 56 14.84 3.43 7.16
N VAL A 57 14.79 2.78 6.01
CA VAL A 57 16.00 2.38 5.25
C VAL A 57 15.88 2.89 3.82
N ALA A 58 16.93 3.61 3.38
CA ALA A 58 17.12 4.03 2.01
C ALA A 58 18.50 3.53 1.57
N PRO A 59 18.61 2.32 0.98
CA PRO A 59 19.87 1.90 0.42
C PRO A 59 20.21 2.82 -0.74
N ALA A 60 21.26 3.63 -0.62
CA ALA A 60 21.76 4.40 -1.76
C ALA A 60 22.39 3.41 -2.75
N GLU A 61 22.09 3.62 -4.04
CA GLU A 61 22.47 2.79 -5.20
C GLU A 61 23.50 1.69 -4.92
N SER A 62 23.03 0.44 -4.81
CA SER A 62 23.90 -0.74 -4.78
C SER A 62 23.79 -1.48 -6.11
N ASN A 63 24.95 -1.87 -6.66
CA ASN A 63 25.07 -2.70 -7.85
C ASN A 63 25.53 -4.12 -7.47
N SER A 64 24.70 -4.80 -6.66
CA SER A 64 25.00 -6.14 -6.14
C SER A 64 24.25 -7.23 -6.90
N THR A 65 24.82 -8.42 -7.07
CA THR A 65 24.11 -9.52 -7.79
C THR A 65 22.88 -10.00 -7.01
N ALA A 66 23.00 -10.10 -5.68
CA ALA A 66 21.90 -10.44 -4.78
C ALA A 66 21.83 -9.47 -3.59
N LEU A 67 20.62 -8.97 -3.31
CA LEU A 67 20.33 -8.07 -2.20
C LEU A 67 19.24 -8.69 -1.29
N ALA A 68 19.58 -8.88 -0.02
CA ALA A 68 18.66 -9.32 1.02
C ALA A 68 18.51 -8.21 2.08
N LEU A 69 17.29 -7.75 2.29
CA LEU A 69 16.93 -6.77 3.33
C LEU A 69 16.01 -7.46 4.32
N VAL A 70 16.42 -7.52 5.59
CA VAL A 70 15.67 -8.12 6.68
C VAL A 70 15.31 -7.04 7.69
N MET A 71 14.04 -6.72 7.88
CA MET A 71 13.59 -5.64 8.78
C MET A 71 12.68 -6.20 9.87
N LEU A 72 13.14 -6.25 11.12
CA LEU A 72 12.32 -6.73 12.25
C LEU A 72 11.72 -5.53 12.99
N ASN A 73 10.42 -5.57 13.34
CA ASN A 73 9.76 -4.52 14.14
C ASN A 73 10.03 -3.08 13.63
N SER A 74 9.93 -2.81 12.32
CA SER A 74 10.39 -1.56 11.71
C SER A 74 9.30 -0.89 10.86
N THR A 75 9.38 0.43 10.62
CA THR A 75 8.21 1.22 10.16
C THR A 75 8.16 1.57 8.67
N ALA A 76 9.27 1.54 7.90
CA ALA A 76 9.20 1.72 6.44
C ALA A 76 10.50 1.29 5.72
N VAL A 77 10.37 0.84 4.47
CA VAL A 77 11.45 0.81 3.48
C VAL A 77 11.06 1.76 2.35
N ALA A 78 11.91 2.76 2.06
CA ALA A 78 11.71 3.60 0.90
C ALA A 78 12.12 2.82 -0.37
N PRO A 79 11.42 2.99 -1.51
CA PRO A 79 11.83 2.38 -2.76
C PRO A 79 13.11 3.06 -3.25
N ALA A 80 14.27 2.57 -2.82
CA ALA A 80 15.46 2.72 -3.63
C ALA A 80 15.34 1.73 -4.81
N VAL A 81 15.82 2.13 -5.98
CA VAL A 81 15.96 1.27 -7.15
C VAL A 81 17.35 0.64 -7.11
N PRO A 82 17.55 -0.54 -6.49
CA PRO A 82 18.81 -1.24 -6.63
C PRO A 82 18.94 -1.78 -8.05
N SER A 83 20.12 -1.64 -8.66
CA SER A 83 20.47 -2.30 -9.92
C SER A 83 20.93 -3.74 -9.63
N SER A 84 20.10 -4.51 -8.92
CA SER A 84 20.43 -5.87 -8.47
C SER A 84 19.62 -6.92 -9.21
N THR A 85 20.25 -8.07 -9.53
CA THR A 85 19.61 -9.14 -10.30
C THR A 85 18.59 -9.94 -9.48
N VAL A 86 18.81 -10.05 -8.17
CA VAL A 86 17.92 -10.77 -7.24
C VAL A 86 17.69 -9.92 -6.00
N MET A 87 16.43 -9.73 -5.60
CA MET A 87 16.04 -8.99 -4.40
C MET A 87 15.12 -9.81 -3.49
N ALA A 88 15.46 -9.88 -2.20
CA ALA A 88 14.65 -10.54 -1.17
C ALA A 88 14.41 -9.56 0.00
N LEU A 89 13.14 -9.30 0.32
CA LEU A 89 12.74 -8.43 1.44
C LEU A 89 11.99 -9.27 2.47
N VAL A 90 12.54 -9.40 3.68
CA VAL A 90 11.98 -10.20 4.77
C VAL A 90 11.64 -9.26 5.93
N MET A 91 10.36 -9.04 6.20
CA MET A 91 9.94 -8.17 7.32
C MET A 91 9.15 -8.93 8.38
N PRO A 92 9.78 -9.56 9.37
CA PRO A 92 9.06 -10.10 10.51
C PRO A 92 8.53 -8.93 11.34
N ASN A 93 7.21 -8.86 11.51
CA ASN A 93 6.57 -8.07 12.56
C ASN A 93 6.60 -6.53 12.36
N SER A 94 6.60 -6.07 11.10
CA SER A 94 6.30 -4.68 10.73
C SER A 94 4.79 -4.54 10.50
N THR A 95 4.12 -3.56 11.12
CA THR A 95 2.84 -3.03 10.62
C THR A 95 3.13 -2.47 9.22
N THR A 96 2.75 -3.03 8.08
CA THR A 96 1.76 -4.03 7.67
C THR A 96 2.09 -4.33 6.19
N LEU A 97 2.30 -5.59 5.78
CA LEU A 97 2.30 -5.96 4.34
C LEU A 97 0.90 -6.36 3.83
N GLY A 98 -0.10 -6.41 4.71
CA GLY A 98 -1.48 -6.68 4.33
C GLY A 98 -2.48 -6.42 5.46
N PHE A 99 -3.74 -6.20 5.10
CA PHE A 99 -4.85 -6.19 6.05
C PHE A 99 -5.43 -7.61 6.21
N PRO A 100 -6.04 -7.94 7.37
CA PRO A 100 -6.66 -9.24 7.57
C PRO A 100 -7.66 -9.59 6.45
N GLY A 101 -7.57 -10.81 5.93
CA GLY A 101 -8.48 -11.30 4.89
C GLY A 101 -8.27 -10.72 3.49
N LEU A 102 -7.27 -9.85 3.28
CA LEU A 102 -6.96 -9.25 1.98
C LEU A 102 -5.65 -9.78 1.41
N ASN A 103 -5.58 -9.95 0.08
CA ASN A 103 -4.32 -10.23 -0.61
C ASN A 103 -3.47 -8.94 -0.75
N HIS A 104 -2.26 -9.06 -1.31
CA HIS A 104 -1.34 -7.93 -1.44
C HIS A 104 -1.88 -6.77 -2.30
N VAL A 105 -2.53 -7.07 -3.44
CA VAL A 105 -3.14 -6.07 -4.34
C VAL A 105 -4.26 -5.32 -3.63
N GLN A 106 -5.17 -6.07 -3.00
CA GLN A 106 -6.28 -5.53 -2.22
C GLN A 106 -5.79 -4.68 -1.06
N SER A 107 -4.76 -5.14 -0.35
CA SER A 107 -4.19 -4.42 0.79
C SER A 107 -3.53 -3.11 0.38
N ARG A 108 -2.83 -3.08 -0.76
CA ARG A 108 -2.25 -1.85 -1.33
C ARG A 108 -3.33 -0.82 -1.64
N ASN A 109 -4.41 -1.23 -2.30
CA ASN A 109 -5.50 -0.33 -2.66
C ASN A 109 -6.33 0.11 -1.44
N ALA A 110 -6.62 -0.82 -0.52
CA ALA A 110 -7.26 -0.50 0.76
C ALA A 110 -6.44 0.51 1.57
N LYS A 111 -5.12 0.38 1.59
CA LYS A 111 -4.23 1.33 2.26
C LYS A 111 -4.37 2.72 1.65
N ALA A 112 -4.33 2.85 0.31
CA ALA A 112 -4.50 4.14 -0.35
C ALA A 112 -5.88 4.77 -0.05
N ALA A 113 -6.94 3.96 0.00
CA ALA A 113 -8.28 4.41 0.36
C ALA A 113 -8.34 4.92 1.82
N ILE A 114 -7.77 4.14 2.74
CA ILE A 114 -7.71 4.47 4.17
C ILE A 114 -6.87 5.73 4.43
N ASP A 115 -5.73 5.86 3.74
CA ASP A 115 -4.90 7.05 3.81
C ASP A 115 -5.67 8.29 3.31
N GLN A 116 -6.52 8.15 2.29
CA GLN A 116 -7.40 9.23 1.83
C GLN A 116 -8.47 9.59 2.87
N VAL A 117 -9.10 8.61 3.53
CA VAL A 117 -10.03 8.86 4.65
C VAL A 117 -9.34 9.65 5.77
N ARG A 118 -8.09 9.28 6.10
CA ARG A 118 -7.27 9.99 7.09
C ARG A 118 -6.89 11.40 6.64
N ALA A 119 -6.52 11.57 5.36
CA ALA A 119 -6.16 12.87 4.79
C ALA A 119 -7.32 13.87 4.86
N GLU A 120 -8.56 13.38 4.79
CA GLU A 120 -9.78 14.20 4.97
C GLU A 120 -10.25 14.31 6.43
N ALA A 121 -9.47 13.78 7.39
CA ALA A 121 -9.79 13.76 8.82
C ALA A 121 -11.17 13.15 9.14
N LEU A 122 -11.60 12.16 8.35
CA LEU A 122 -12.87 11.47 8.56
C LEU A 122 -12.71 10.31 9.55
N ASN A 123 -13.83 9.85 10.09
CA ASN A 123 -13.89 8.90 11.20
C ASN A 123 -14.08 7.45 10.73
N ARG A 124 -14.25 6.54 11.70
CA ARG A 124 -14.48 5.11 11.46
C ARG A 124 -15.66 4.83 10.54
N GLN A 125 -16.72 5.62 10.62
CA GLN A 125 -17.89 5.48 9.75
C GLN A 125 -17.52 5.62 8.27
N ALA A 126 -16.68 6.61 7.93
CA ALA A 126 -16.20 6.80 6.57
C ALA A 126 -15.30 5.63 6.11
N CYS A 127 -14.42 5.13 6.99
CA CYS A 127 -13.59 3.96 6.69
C CYS A 127 -14.46 2.73 6.35
N LEU A 128 -15.48 2.45 7.16
CA LEU A 128 -16.39 1.34 6.91
C LEU A 128 -17.12 1.51 5.57
N ALA A 129 -17.70 2.68 5.30
CA ALA A 129 -18.42 2.92 4.05
C ALA A 129 -17.51 2.74 2.82
N VAL A 130 -16.30 3.28 2.86
CA VAL A 130 -15.29 3.15 1.80
C VAL A 130 -14.90 1.70 1.56
N ILE A 131 -14.48 0.98 2.62
CA ILE A 131 -13.97 -0.39 2.46
C ILE A 131 -15.10 -1.37 2.13
N SER A 132 -16.28 -1.23 2.76
CA SER A 132 -17.43 -2.08 2.43
C SER A 132 -17.90 -1.89 0.99
N THR A 133 -17.94 -0.63 0.49
CA THR A 133 -18.32 -0.37 -0.90
C THR A 133 -17.27 -0.93 -1.86
N ALA A 134 -15.99 -0.58 -1.69
CA ALA A 134 -14.94 -1.05 -2.59
C ALA A 134 -14.79 -2.59 -2.61
N LEU A 135 -15.02 -3.26 -1.48
CA LEU A 135 -15.07 -4.73 -1.42
C LEU A 135 -16.22 -5.30 -2.25
N GLN A 136 -17.37 -4.63 -2.26
CA GLN A 136 -18.54 -5.09 -2.98
C GLN A 136 -18.44 -4.82 -4.48
N GLU A 137 -17.90 -3.67 -4.87
CA GLU A 137 -17.84 -3.25 -6.28
C GLU A 137 -16.71 -3.94 -7.04
N SER A 138 -15.55 -4.12 -6.42
CA SER A 138 -14.34 -4.56 -7.13
C SER A 138 -13.46 -5.51 -6.33
N GLU A 139 -13.90 -5.92 -5.15
CA GLU A 139 -13.04 -6.59 -4.17
C GLU A 139 -11.76 -5.79 -3.90
N LEU A 140 -11.85 -4.44 -3.85
CA LEU A 140 -10.73 -3.50 -3.68
C LEU A 140 -9.72 -3.48 -4.85
N GLN A 141 -10.12 -3.83 -6.07
CA GLN A 141 -9.24 -3.81 -7.25
C GLN A 141 -9.57 -2.63 -8.17
N ILE A 142 -8.57 -2.10 -8.86
CA ILE A 142 -8.79 -1.05 -9.87
C ILE A 142 -9.11 -1.71 -11.21
N TYR A 143 -10.30 -1.47 -11.74
CA TYR A 143 -10.73 -1.98 -13.03
C TYR A 143 -10.63 -0.91 -14.11
N ALA A 144 -9.90 -1.20 -15.20
CA ALA A 144 -10.03 -0.47 -16.45
C ALA A 144 -11.19 -1.03 -17.28
N ASN A 145 -11.69 -0.26 -18.24
CA ASN A 145 -12.79 -0.69 -19.11
C ASN A 145 -12.50 -0.29 -20.57
N PRO A 146 -12.49 -1.23 -21.53
CA PRO A 146 -12.25 -0.93 -22.94
C PRO A 146 -13.31 0.00 -23.57
N VAL A 147 -14.53 0.07 -23.00
CA VAL A 147 -15.58 1.03 -23.39
C VAL A 147 -15.18 2.47 -23.06
N VAL A 148 -14.24 2.64 -22.12
CA VAL A 148 -13.58 3.91 -21.77
C VAL A 148 -12.10 3.81 -22.15
N PRO A 149 -11.71 3.96 -23.43
CA PRO A 149 -10.34 3.69 -23.88
C PRO A 149 -9.25 4.44 -23.10
N ALA A 150 -9.55 5.63 -22.60
CA ALA A 150 -8.62 6.40 -21.77
C ALA A 150 -8.23 5.68 -20.48
N SER A 151 -9.14 4.88 -19.89
CA SER A 151 -8.88 4.12 -18.65
C SER A 151 -7.76 3.09 -18.82
N MET A 152 -7.61 2.53 -20.03
CA MET A 152 -6.58 1.53 -20.34
C MET A 152 -5.14 2.08 -20.29
N ASN A 153 -4.99 3.41 -20.26
CA ASN A 153 -3.69 4.09 -20.18
C ASN A 153 -3.21 4.30 -18.73
N TYR A 154 -4.03 3.97 -17.73
CA TYR A 154 -3.68 4.09 -16.32
C TYR A 154 -3.37 2.73 -15.69
N PRO A 155 -2.55 2.67 -14.62
CA PRO A 155 -2.33 1.43 -13.87
C PRO A 155 -3.66 0.83 -13.39
N HIS A 156 -3.85 -0.46 -13.62
CA HIS A 156 -5.06 -1.19 -13.21
C HIS A 156 -4.72 -2.63 -12.84
N ASP A 157 -5.56 -3.22 -12.01
CA ASP A 157 -5.40 -4.61 -11.53
C ASP A 157 -6.15 -5.59 -12.41
N LYS A 158 -7.28 -5.15 -12.97
CA LYS A 158 -8.17 -5.96 -13.80
C LYS A 158 -8.79 -5.12 -14.93
N VAL A 159 -9.36 -5.83 -15.90
CA VAL A 159 -10.15 -5.24 -16.97
C VAL A 159 -11.59 -5.73 -16.82
N GLY A 160 -12.54 -4.81 -16.77
CA GLY A 160 -13.97 -5.06 -16.71
C GLY A 160 -14.67 -4.77 -18.02
N GLY A 161 -15.99 -4.67 -17.98
CA GLY A 161 -16.81 -4.35 -19.15
C GLY A 161 -18.28 -4.11 -18.87
N ASP A 162 -18.65 -3.85 -17.60
CA ASP A 162 -20.03 -3.45 -17.29
C ASP A 162 -20.22 -1.98 -17.67
N GLN A 163 -21.01 -1.74 -18.71
CA GLN A 163 -21.27 -0.42 -19.27
C GLN A 163 -19.96 0.37 -19.46
N ASP A 164 -19.84 1.56 -18.88
CA ASP A 164 -18.62 2.37 -18.84
C ASP A 164 -18.04 2.53 -17.42
N SER A 165 -18.32 1.58 -16.52
CA SER A 165 -17.78 1.56 -15.15
C SER A 165 -16.27 1.35 -15.14
N ILE A 166 -15.56 2.15 -14.33
CA ILE A 166 -14.10 2.03 -14.10
C ILE A 166 -13.78 2.19 -12.60
N GLY A 167 -12.49 2.05 -12.27
CA GLY A 167 -11.98 2.39 -10.94
C GLY A 167 -12.35 1.38 -9.85
N MET A 168 -12.07 1.75 -8.61
CA MET A 168 -12.26 0.88 -7.44
C MET A 168 -13.73 0.72 -7.04
N PHE A 169 -14.55 1.74 -7.29
CA PHE A 169 -15.96 1.78 -6.89
C PHE A 169 -16.91 1.51 -8.06
N GLN A 170 -16.38 1.04 -9.21
CA GLN A 170 -17.15 0.80 -10.44
C GLN A 170 -18.03 2.00 -10.82
N GLN A 171 -17.43 3.18 -10.75
CA GLN A 171 -18.09 4.44 -11.08
C GLN A 171 -18.21 4.56 -12.60
N ARG A 172 -19.42 4.86 -13.09
CA ARG A 172 -19.73 5.05 -14.52
C ARG A 172 -19.05 6.32 -15.02
N ALA A 173 -18.18 6.22 -16.03
CA ALA A 173 -17.46 7.36 -16.60
C ALA A 173 -18.40 8.46 -17.16
N GLU A 174 -19.63 8.09 -17.52
CA GLU A 174 -20.73 9.01 -17.86
C GLU A 174 -20.99 10.08 -16.78
N PHE A 175 -20.85 9.72 -15.50
CA PHE A 175 -21.06 10.63 -14.37
C PHE A 175 -19.75 11.13 -13.75
N TYR A 176 -18.68 10.34 -13.85
CA TYR A 176 -17.36 10.64 -13.30
C TYR A 176 -16.35 10.86 -14.45
N SER A 177 -16.36 12.09 -14.99
CA SER A 177 -15.61 12.43 -16.21
C SER A 177 -14.09 12.52 -16.04
N ASP A 178 -13.59 12.67 -14.81
CA ASP A 178 -12.15 12.64 -14.51
C ASP A 178 -11.64 11.19 -14.37
N VAL A 179 -11.43 10.56 -15.51
CA VAL A 179 -10.93 9.17 -15.64
C VAL A 179 -9.61 8.97 -14.90
N ALA A 180 -8.72 9.97 -14.89
CA ALA A 180 -7.42 9.85 -14.23
C ALA A 180 -7.58 9.72 -12.71
N THR A 181 -8.47 10.52 -12.13
CA THR A 181 -8.80 10.44 -10.70
C THR A 181 -9.43 9.09 -10.36
N ASP A 182 -10.41 8.64 -11.15
CA ASP A 182 -11.15 7.40 -10.88
C ASP A 182 -10.28 6.13 -11.04
N MET A 183 -9.31 6.15 -11.95
CA MET A 183 -8.33 5.08 -12.14
C MET A 183 -7.25 4.99 -11.04
N SER A 184 -7.40 5.71 -9.92
CA SER A 184 -6.53 5.59 -8.75
C SER A 184 -7.34 5.26 -7.50
N ALA A 185 -6.80 4.41 -6.62
CA ALA A 185 -7.48 4.05 -5.36
C ALA A 185 -7.77 5.27 -4.48
N ALA A 186 -6.80 6.18 -4.32
CA ALA A 186 -6.99 7.40 -3.54
C ALA A 186 -7.94 8.39 -4.23
N GLY A 187 -7.82 8.59 -5.55
CA GLY A 187 -8.66 9.52 -6.31
C GLY A 187 -10.12 9.08 -6.37
N SER A 188 -10.39 7.82 -6.70
CA SER A 188 -11.75 7.26 -6.67
C SER A 188 -12.34 7.27 -5.25
N THR A 189 -11.52 7.05 -4.21
CA THR A 189 -11.96 7.20 -2.82
C THR A 189 -12.36 8.64 -2.51
N ARG A 190 -11.61 9.63 -3.00
CA ARG A 190 -11.96 11.05 -2.84
C ARG A 190 -13.30 11.37 -3.51
N LEU A 191 -13.56 10.82 -4.70
CA LEU A 191 -14.85 10.97 -5.38
C LEU A 191 -15.99 10.35 -4.56
N PHE A 192 -15.83 9.12 -4.10
CA PHE A 192 -16.79 8.44 -3.22
C PHE A 192 -17.07 9.25 -1.94
N LEU A 193 -16.02 9.75 -1.28
CA LEU A 193 -16.15 10.54 -0.05
C LEU A 193 -16.84 11.88 -0.30
N ALA A 194 -16.63 12.51 -1.46
CA ALA A 194 -17.33 13.74 -1.84
C ALA A 194 -18.86 13.49 -1.90
N ASP A 195 -19.28 12.42 -2.55
CA ASP A 195 -20.69 12.03 -2.63
C ASP A 195 -21.25 11.63 -1.26
N MET A 196 -20.51 10.83 -0.49
CA MET A 196 -20.87 10.42 0.87
C MET A 196 -21.15 11.62 1.79
N LYS A 197 -20.29 12.64 1.76
CA LYS A 197 -20.47 13.85 2.58
C LYS A 197 -21.69 14.68 2.18
N GLY A 198 -22.18 14.52 0.95
CA GLY A 198 -23.42 15.14 0.48
C GLY A 198 -24.69 14.51 1.05
N ILE A 199 -24.60 13.33 1.66
CA ILE A 199 -25.74 12.60 2.21
C ILE A 199 -26.04 13.08 3.64
N ALA A 200 -27.25 13.59 3.86
CA ALA A 200 -27.67 14.02 5.19
C ALA A 200 -27.65 12.86 6.18
N GLY A 201 -26.96 13.05 7.32
CA GLY A 201 -26.86 12.06 8.40
C GLY A 201 -25.92 10.89 8.13
N TRP A 202 -25.03 10.97 7.13
CA TRP A 202 -24.08 9.91 6.80
C TRP A 202 -23.26 9.42 8.00
N GLN A 203 -22.94 10.32 8.95
CA GLN A 203 -22.09 10.05 10.11
C GLN A 203 -22.66 8.97 11.04
N THR A 204 -23.98 8.78 11.04
CA THR A 204 -24.68 7.83 11.91
C THR A 204 -25.62 6.89 11.15
N MET A 205 -25.62 6.98 9.82
CA MET A 205 -26.43 6.12 8.96
C MET A 205 -25.97 4.67 9.10
N GLU A 206 -26.88 3.70 8.95
CA GLU A 206 -26.46 2.30 8.85
C GLU A 206 -25.51 2.15 7.66
N VAL A 207 -24.39 1.44 7.82
CA VAL A 207 -23.28 1.46 6.85
C VAL A 207 -23.72 0.90 5.49
N SER A 208 -24.49 -0.19 5.45
CA SER A 208 -25.00 -0.74 4.19
C SER A 208 -25.93 0.25 3.48
N ALA A 209 -26.79 0.94 4.22
CA ALA A 209 -27.65 2.00 3.69
C ALA A 209 -26.86 3.21 3.18
N LEU A 210 -25.77 3.58 3.86
CA LEU A 210 -24.87 4.64 3.39
C LEU A 210 -24.18 4.25 2.09
N CYS A 211 -23.64 3.03 2.00
CA CYS A 211 -23.02 2.50 0.77
C CYS A 211 -24.03 2.51 -0.40
N GLN A 212 -25.26 2.04 -0.15
CA GLN A 212 -26.39 2.11 -1.09
C GLN A 212 -26.66 3.54 -1.57
N ALA A 213 -26.73 4.48 -0.64
CA ALA A 213 -27.05 5.87 -0.95
C ALA A 213 -25.96 6.55 -1.79
N VAL A 214 -24.67 6.29 -1.51
CA VAL A 214 -23.56 6.82 -2.32
C VAL A 214 -23.60 6.25 -3.74
N GLN A 215 -23.72 4.92 -3.86
CA GLN A 215 -23.71 4.24 -5.15
C GLN A 215 -25.03 4.34 -5.93
N LYS A 216 -26.05 4.99 -5.33
CA LYS A 216 -27.43 5.08 -5.88
C LYS A 216 -27.97 3.69 -6.27
N ALA A 217 -27.59 2.68 -5.49
CA ALA A 217 -27.91 1.28 -5.76
C ALA A 217 -29.33 0.94 -5.24
N GLN A 218 -29.96 -0.07 -5.86
CA GLN A 218 -31.28 -0.55 -5.43
C GLN A 218 -31.23 -1.23 -4.06
N ALA A 219 -32.34 -1.15 -3.32
CA ALA A 219 -32.51 -1.84 -2.04
C ALA A 219 -32.37 -3.37 -2.22
N GLY A 220 -31.57 -4.01 -1.38
CA GLY A 220 -31.32 -5.46 -1.44
C GLY A 220 -29.92 -5.87 -1.91
N ASN A 221 -29.02 -4.91 -2.13
CA ASN A 221 -27.62 -5.24 -2.46
C ASN A 221 -26.84 -5.83 -1.27
N LEU A 222 -25.62 -6.28 -1.56
CA LEU A 222 -24.83 -7.13 -0.68
C LEU A 222 -23.78 -6.38 0.17
N TYR A 223 -23.81 -5.03 0.25
CA TYR A 223 -22.79 -4.28 1.02
C TYR A 223 -22.71 -4.75 2.48
N GLY A 224 -23.85 -5.05 3.10
CA GLY A 224 -23.92 -5.60 4.45
C GLY A 224 -23.09 -6.88 4.65
N GLN A 225 -22.93 -7.70 3.60
CA GLN A 225 -22.10 -8.92 3.67
C GLN A 225 -20.59 -8.61 3.73
N ARG A 226 -20.18 -7.40 3.32
CA ARG A 226 -18.79 -6.96 3.34
C ARG A 226 -18.40 -6.25 4.64
N ILE A 227 -19.38 -5.83 5.46
CA ILE A 227 -19.14 -5.09 6.71
C ILE A 227 -18.20 -5.85 7.67
N PRO A 228 -18.36 -7.16 7.94
CA PRO A 228 -17.46 -7.86 8.88
C PRO A 228 -15.98 -7.83 8.46
N LEU A 229 -15.70 -7.93 7.16
CA LEU A 229 -14.32 -7.80 6.65
C LEU A 229 -13.83 -6.35 6.73
N ALA A 230 -14.68 -5.39 6.38
CA ALA A 230 -14.36 -3.97 6.50
C ALA A 230 -14.04 -3.55 7.94
N GLU A 231 -14.75 -4.11 8.93
CA GLU A 231 -14.46 -3.90 10.34
C GLU A 231 -13.08 -4.39 10.73
N GLN A 232 -12.66 -5.58 10.26
CA GLN A 232 -11.32 -6.11 10.51
C GLN A 232 -10.24 -5.21 9.89
N VAL A 233 -10.45 -4.79 8.64
CA VAL A 233 -9.54 -3.91 7.90
C VAL A 233 -9.41 -2.55 8.60
N CYS A 234 -10.52 -1.88 8.91
CA CYS A 234 -10.53 -0.56 9.55
C CYS A 234 -9.95 -0.63 10.97
N SER A 235 -10.25 -1.68 11.74
CA SER A 235 -9.70 -1.85 13.10
C SER A 235 -8.19 -2.11 13.06
N ALA A 236 -7.71 -2.94 12.13
CA ALA A 236 -6.28 -3.15 11.90
C ALA A 236 -5.57 -1.87 11.43
N ALA A 237 -6.29 -0.98 10.74
CA ALA A 237 -5.81 0.34 10.37
C ALA A 237 -5.82 1.35 11.53
N GLY A 238 -6.41 1.05 12.69
CA GLY A 238 -6.52 1.96 13.82
C GLY A 238 -7.66 2.97 13.72
N PHE A 239 -8.81 2.56 13.18
CA PHE A 239 -10.09 3.29 13.20
C PHE A 239 -11.07 2.75 14.22
#